data_AF-A0A6A4ENZ3-F1
#
_entry.id   AF-A0A6A4ENZ3-F1
#
_cell.length_a   1.000
_cell.length_b   1.000
_cell.length_c   1.000
_cell.angle_alpha   90.00
_cell.angle_beta   90.00
_cell.angle_gamma   90.00
#
_symmetry.space_group_name_H-M   'P 1'
#
loop_
_entity.id
_entity.type
_entity.pdbx_description
1 polymer ?
#
loop_
_entity_poly.entity_id
_entity_poly.type
_entity_poly.pdbx_seq_one_letter_code
_entity_poly.pdbx_strand_id
1 'polypeptide(L)'
;MEKQPSKPTSTSFFRRNEYILGDSAFQTSPVMIPAFKKPAGGVMDPTHAYFNTKLAKARIKSEHCIGLLKTRFQWLKGVRLMLKKRRHLLKIIRYVTCACILHNLLIAEPVPKQWDDEIRANGSSSGDLDEDDELNLEVASADGEARRNQLLAYLLEVRG
;
A
#
# COMPACT_ATOMS: atom_id res chain seq x y z
N MET A 1 -32.94 11.74 -26.03
CA MET A 1 -31.78 10.82 -25.95
C MET A 1 -31.15 10.99 -24.59
N GLU A 2 -31.44 10.07 -23.68
CA GLU A 2 -30.87 10.05 -22.33
C GLU A 2 -29.43 9.54 -22.42
N LYS A 3 -28.44 10.38 -22.08
CA LYS A 3 -27.04 9.97 -22.01
C LYS A 3 -26.94 8.93 -20.90
N GLN A 4 -26.57 7.70 -21.25
CA GLN A 4 -26.21 6.71 -20.24
C GLN A 4 -25.09 7.27 -19.35
N PRO A 5 -25.17 7.08 -18.01
CA PRO A 5 -24.14 7.58 -17.11
C PRO A 5 -22.79 6.97 -17.48
N SER A 6 -21.75 7.81 -17.53
CA SER A 6 -20.38 7.37 -17.81
C SER A 6 -19.95 6.33 -16.78
N LYS A 7 -19.22 5.31 -17.24
CA LYS A 7 -18.66 4.30 -16.33
C LYS A 7 -17.75 5.01 -15.32
N PRO A 8 -17.84 4.69 -14.02
CA PRO A 8 -16.98 5.27 -13.00
C PRO A 8 -15.50 4.99 -13.34
N THR A 9 -14.69 6.03 -13.35
CA THR A 9 -13.22 5.96 -13.48
C THR A 9 -12.60 5.63 -12.12
N SER A 10 -11.33 5.20 -12.08
CA SER A 10 -10.64 4.88 -10.81
C SER A 10 -10.74 6.01 -9.78
N THR A 11 -10.64 7.27 -10.22
CA THR A 11 -10.77 8.48 -9.40
C THR A 11 -12.13 8.63 -8.70
N SER A 12 -13.19 7.99 -9.19
CA SER A 12 -14.51 8.05 -8.55
C SER A 12 -14.61 7.27 -7.24
N PHE A 13 -13.63 6.40 -6.97
CA PHE A 13 -13.59 5.58 -5.75
C PHE A 13 -12.67 6.15 -4.65
N PHE A 14 -12.00 7.26 -4.93
CA PHE A 14 -11.07 7.91 -4.00
C PHE A 14 -11.59 9.30 -3.65
N ARG A 15 -11.49 9.69 -2.38
CA ARG A 15 -11.62 11.10 -2.00
C ARG A 15 -10.45 11.90 -2.58
N ARG A 16 -10.59 13.22 -2.63
CA ARG A 16 -9.57 14.11 -3.22
C ARG A 16 -8.18 13.90 -2.61
N ASN A 17 -8.10 13.56 -1.33
CA ASN A 17 -6.87 13.33 -0.58
C ASN A 17 -6.44 11.86 -0.49
N GLU A 18 -7.18 10.92 -1.08
CA GLU A 18 -6.84 9.50 -1.05
C GLU A 18 -6.03 9.10 -2.30
N TYR A 19 -5.03 8.25 -2.11
CA TYR A 19 -4.18 7.72 -3.17
C TYR A 19 -3.47 6.44 -2.69
N ILE A 20 -2.90 5.70 -3.64
CA ILE A 20 -2.10 4.50 -3.39
C ILE A 20 -0.63 4.83 -3.67
N LEU A 21 0.25 4.41 -2.78
CA LEU A 21 1.69 4.35 -3.04
C LEU A 21 2.01 3.05 -3.78
N GLY A 22 2.70 3.15 -4.91
CA GLY A 22 2.96 2.04 -5.80
C GLY A 22 4.44 1.80 -6.06
N ASP A 23 4.74 0.61 -6.59
CA ASP A 23 6.04 0.33 -7.19
C ASP A 23 6.27 1.22 -8.43
N SER A 24 7.54 1.42 -8.77
CA SER A 24 7.98 2.07 -10.00
C SER A 24 7.39 1.47 -11.28
N ALA A 25 6.96 0.20 -11.25
CA ALA A 25 6.31 -0.46 -12.40
C ALA A 25 4.92 0.13 -12.74
N PHE A 26 4.25 0.79 -11.79
CA PHE A 26 2.92 1.37 -12.04
C PHE A 26 3.01 2.71 -12.78
N GLN A 27 1.95 3.04 -13.52
CA GLN A 27 1.82 4.33 -14.18
C GLN A 27 1.30 5.37 -13.17
N THR A 28 1.95 6.54 -13.15
CA THR A 28 1.52 7.68 -12.34
C THR A 28 0.11 8.12 -12.72
N SER A 29 -0.75 8.33 -11.72
CA SER A 29 -2.10 8.86 -11.90
C SER A 29 -2.52 9.64 -10.65
N PRO A 30 -3.65 10.36 -10.65
CA PRO A 30 -4.11 11.11 -9.48
C PRO A 30 -4.29 10.27 -8.21
N VAL A 31 -4.49 8.95 -8.37
CA VAL A 31 -4.71 7.99 -7.28
C VAL A 31 -3.60 6.93 -7.16
N MET A 32 -2.57 6.99 -8.00
CA MET A 32 -1.43 6.05 -8.00
C MET A 32 -0.13 6.83 -8.07
N ILE A 33 0.63 6.80 -6.97
CA ILE A 33 1.90 7.49 -6.80
C ILE A 33 3.02 6.45 -6.77
N PRO A 34 3.63 6.14 -7.93
CA PRO A 34 4.69 5.15 -7.99
C PRO A 34 6.04 5.71 -7.56
N ALA A 35 6.92 4.83 -7.09
CA ALA A 35 8.34 5.12 -6.90
C ALA A 35 8.99 5.65 -8.20
N PHE A 36 10.05 6.46 -8.07
CA PHE A 36 10.80 6.98 -9.20
C PHE A 36 11.62 5.88 -9.87
N LYS A 37 11.62 5.85 -11.20
CA LYS A 37 12.46 4.95 -11.99
C LYS A 37 13.88 5.49 -12.09
N LYS A 38 14.86 4.59 -12.05
CA LYS A 38 16.24 4.92 -12.41
C LYS A 38 16.33 5.19 -13.92
N PRO A 39 16.97 6.28 -14.37
CA PRO A 39 17.22 6.52 -15.80
C PRO A 39 18.11 5.42 -16.41
N ALA A 40 17.87 5.06 -17.67
CA ALA A 40 18.71 4.10 -18.38
C ALA A 40 20.13 4.67 -18.53
N GLY A 41 21.14 3.96 -18.00
CA GLY A 41 22.55 4.39 -18.05
C GLY A 41 22.92 5.58 -17.15
N GLY A 42 21.98 6.08 -16.34
CA GLY A 42 22.19 7.24 -15.47
C GLY A 42 22.27 6.91 -13.98
N VAL A 43 22.66 7.91 -13.19
CA VAL A 43 22.56 7.88 -11.73
C VAL A 43 21.17 8.35 -11.31
N MET A 44 20.62 7.77 -10.24
CA MET A 44 19.35 8.22 -9.67
C MET A 44 19.57 9.54 -8.93
N ASP A 45 18.69 10.51 -9.16
CA ASP A 45 18.70 11.77 -8.41
C ASP A 45 18.63 11.49 -6.89
N PRO A 46 19.48 12.13 -6.05
CA PRO A 46 19.51 11.89 -4.62
C PRO A 46 18.16 12.12 -3.92
N THR A 47 17.36 13.09 -4.39
CA THR A 47 16.03 13.37 -3.83
C THR A 47 15.03 12.27 -4.18
N HIS A 48 15.10 11.74 -5.40
CA HIS A 48 14.29 10.59 -5.82
C HIS A 48 14.68 9.32 -5.07
N ALA A 49 15.98 9.11 -4.82
CA ALA A 49 16.48 8.00 -4.02
C ALA A 49 15.96 8.08 -2.57
N TYR A 50 15.95 9.28 -1.99
CA TYR A 50 15.38 9.52 -0.66
C TYR A 50 13.87 9.23 -0.61
N PHE A 51 13.10 9.72 -1.58
CA PHE A 51 11.67 9.40 -1.71
C PHE A 51 11.43 7.89 -1.79
N ASN A 52 12.15 7.20 -2.67
CA ASN A 52 12.04 5.75 -2.84
C ASN A 52 12.39 5.00 -1.53
N THR A 53 13.35 5.50 -0.76
CA THR A 53 13.70 4.94 0.55
C THR A 53 12.56 5.10 1.56
N LYS A 54 11.91 6.27 1.63
CA LYS A 54 10.74 6.49 2.49
C LYS A 54 9.55 5.61 2.07
N LEU A 55 9.29 5.49 0.76
CA LEU A 55 8.26 4.60 0.23
C LEU A 55 8.56 3.13 0.57
N ALA A 56 9.83 2.70 0.48
CA ALA A 56 10.25 1.36 0.88
C ALA A 56 10.02 1.11 2.38
N LYS A 57 10.28 2.08 3.27
CA LYS A 57 9.95 1.97 4.70
C LYS A 57 8.46 1.74 4.93
N ALA A 58 7.59 2.52 4.28
CA ALA A 58 6.14 2.33 4.36
C ALA A 58 5.69 0.95 3.85
N ARG A 59 6.31 0.49 2.75
CA ARG A 59 6.07 -0.84 2.19
C ARG A 59 6.42 -1.94 3.19
N ILE A 60 7.59 -1.88 3.85
CA ILE A 60 8.02 -2.86 4.86
C ILE A 60 6.97 -2.96 5.98
N LYS A 61 6.47 -1.84 6.50
CA LYS A 61 5.39 -1.82 7.51
C LYS A 61 4.14 -2.55 7.00
N SER A 62 3.69 -2.25 5.78
CA SER A 62 2.51 -2.90 5.19
C SER A 62 2.70 -4.40 4.91
N GLU A 63 3.87 -4.82 4.42
CA GLU A 63 4.19 -6.22 4.13
C GLU A 63 4.29 -7.03 5.42
N HIS A 64 4.88 -6.47 6.48
CA HIS A 64 4.92 -7.07 7.80
C HIS A 64 3.49 -7.28 8.36
N CYS A 65 2.64 -6.25 8.32
CA CYS A 65 1.24 -6.36 8.75
C CYS A 65 0.49 -7.46 7.97
N ILE A 66 0.64 -7.52 6.64
CA ILE A 66 0.05 -8.57 5.82
C ILE A 66 0.61 -9.96 6.15
N GLY A 67 1.91 -10.06 6.46
CA GLY A 67 2.57 -11.28 6.91
C GLY A 67 1.98 -11.80 8.22
N LEU A 68 1.80 -10.93 9.21
CA LEU A 68 1.14 -11.26 10.48
C LEU A 68 -0.31 -11.69 10.25
N LEU A 69 -1.06 -10.95 9.41
CA LEU A 69 -2.45 -11.26 9.07
C LEU A 69 -2.59 -12.65 8.44
N LYS A 70 -1.75 -12.98 7.46
CA LYS A 70 -1.73 -14.29 6.78
C LYS A 70 -1.31 -15.42 7.71
N THR A 71 -0.39 -15.16 8.63
CA THR A 71 0.07 -16.15 9.59
C THR A 71 -1.00 -16.45 10.63
N ARG A 72 -1.71 -15.44 11.11
CA ARG A 72 -2.86 -15.60 12.01
C ARG A 72 -4.04 -16.29 11.33
N PHE A 73 -4.36 -15.91 10.09
CA PHE A 73 -5.46 -16.48 9.33
C PHE A 73 -4.94 -17.22 8.10
N GLN A 74 -4.41 -18.43 8.33
CA GLN A 74 -3.75 -19.28 7.32
C GLN A 74 -4.58 -19.51 6.04
N TRP A 75 -5.91 -19.41 6.12
CA TRP A 75 -6.79 -19.41 4.94
C TRP A 75 -6.41 -18.35 3.89
N LEU A 76 -5.89 -17.19 4.32
CA LEU A 76 -5.42 -16.12 3.44
C LEU A 76 -4.16 -16.48 2.64
N LYS A 77 -3.37 -17.47 3.10
CA LYS A 77 -2.21 -17.98 2.35
C LYS A 77 -2.62 -18.76 1.10
N GLY A 78 -3.83 -19.34 1.10
CA GLY A 78 -4.30 -20.24 0.07
C GLY A 78 -5.79 -20.07 -0.20
N VAL A 79 -6.20 -18.89 -0.66
CA VAL A 79 -7.60 -18.61 -0.98
C VAL A 79 -8.05 -19.42 -2.21
N ARG A 80 -8.65 -20.59 -1.98
CA ARG A 80 -9.17 -21.49 -3.02
C ARG A 80 -10.59 -21.11 -3.42
N LEU A 81 -10.76 -19.96 -4.08
CA LEU A 81 -12.05 -19.49 -4.57
C LEU A 81 -12.02 -19.22 -6.08
N MET A 82 -12.92 -19.87 -6.83
CA MET A 82 -13.06 -19.61 -8.26
C MET A 82 -13.74 -18.26 -8.53
N LEU A 83 -12.98 -17.28 -9.01
CA LEU A 83 -13.46 -15.92 -9.28
C LEU A 83 -14.17 -15.77 -10.64
N LYS A 84 -15.32 -16.43 -10.80
CA LYS A 84 -16.10 -16.38 -12.05
C LYS A 84 -17.14 -15.25 -12.12
N LYS A 85 -17.62 -14.76 -10.98
CA LYS A 85 -18.75 -13.82 -10.90
C LYS A 85 -18.46 -12.71 -9.90
N ARG A 86 -19.05 -11.52 -10.10
CA ARG A 86 -18.97 -10.38 -9.17
C ARG A 86 -19.25 -10.77 -7.72
N ARG A 87 -20.25 -11.64 -7.48
CA ARG A 87 -20.58 -12.17 -6.14
C ARG A 87 -19.41 -12.90 -5.46
N HIS A 88 -18.52 -13.56 -6.22
CA HIS A 88 -17.37 -14.25 -5.65
C HIS A 88 -16.28 -13.25 -5.23
N LEU A 89 -16.06 -12.19 -6.02
CA LEU A 89 -15.17 -11.09 -5.64
C LEU A 89 -15.66 -10.40 -4.36
N LEU A 90 -16.95 -10.06 -4.29
CA LEU A 90 -17.55 -9.47 -3.08
C LEU A 90 -17.41 -10.39 -1.86
N LYS A 91 -17.52 -11.70 -2.06
CA LYS A 91 -17.34 -12.70 -0.99
C LYS A 91 -15.90 -12.73 -0.48
N ILE A 92 -14.91 -12.71 -1.38
CA ILE A 92 -13.49 -12.63 -0.98
C ILE A 92 -13.21 -11.33 -0.22
N ILE A 93 -13.65 -10.19 -0.76
CA ILE A 93 -13.45 -8.88 -0.11
C ILE A 93 -14.01 -8.91 1.31
N ARG A 94 -15.23 -9.46 1.51
CA ARG A 94 -15.82 -9.62 2.85
C ARG A 94 -14.96 -10.49 3.76
N TYR A 95 -14.49 -11.64 3.30
CA TYR A 95 -13.66 -12.53 4.12
C TYR A 95 -12.32 -11.91 4.50
N VAL A 96 -11.65 -11.23 3.55
CA VAL A 96 -10.42 -10.49 3.83
C VAL A 96 -10.69 -9.37 4.84
N THR A 97 -11.80 -8.62 4.68
CA THR A 97 -12.19 -7.55 5.61
C THR A 97 -12.45 -8.09 7.02
N CYS A 98 -13.19 -9.20 7.14
CA CYS A 98 -13.42 -9.85 8.43
C CYS A 98 -12.10 -10.30 9.08
N ALA A 99 -11.18 -10.86 8.30
CA ALA A 99 -9.87 -11.24 8.82
C ALA A 99 -9.08 -10.02 9.33
N CYS A 100 -9.12 -8.88 8.62
CA CYS A 100 -8.50 -7.64 9.11
C CYS A 100 -9.15 -7.14 10.40
N ILE A 101 -10.48 -7.13 10.50
CA ILE A 101 -11.19 -6.72 11.72
C ILE A 101 -10.80 -7.61 12.90
N LEU A 102 -10.85 -8.93 12.70
CA LEU A 102 -10.46 -9.90 13.74
C LEU A 102 -8.99 -9.77 14.12
N HIS A 103 -8.10 -9.49 13.15
CA HIS A 103 -6.70 -9.22 13.43
C HIS A 103 -6.53 -8.02 14.37
N ASN A 104 -7.22 -6.92 14.06
CA ASN A 104 -7.16 -5.69 14.87
C ASN A 104 -7.72 -5.91 16.27
N LEU A 105 -8.78 -6.69 16.42
CA LEU A 105 -9.32 -7.07 17.73
C LEU A 105 -8.36 -7.94 18.55
N LEU A 106 -7.48 -8.68 17.88
CA LEU A 106 -6.50 -9.59 18.49
C LEU A 106 -5.08 -9.00 18.50
N ILE A 107 -4.92 -7.69 18.32
CA ILE A 107 -3.59 -7.07 18.24
C ILE A 107 -2.83 -7.12 19.58
N ALA A 108 -3.57 -7.08 20.69
CA ALA A 108 -3.02 -7.25 22.03
C ALA A 108 -2.64 -8.71 22.35
N GLU A 109 -3.15 -9.67 21.58
CA GLU A 109 -2.82 -11.07 21.74
C GLU A 109 -1.47 -11.35 21.08
N PRO A 110 -0.44 -11.71 21.86
CA PRO A 110 0.91 -11.88 21.33
C PRO A 110 0.91 -12.98 20.27
N VAL A 111 1.67 -12.74 19.20
CA VAL A 111 1.85 -13.77 18.17
C VAL A 111 2.78 -14.84 18.74
N PRO A 112 2.41 -16.14 18.66
CA PRO A 112 3.27 -17.21 19.14
C PRO A 112 4.65 -17.16 18.48
N LYS A 113 5.73 -17.17 19.27
CA LYS A 113 7.12 -17.12 18.76
C LYS A 113 7.45 -18.22 17.73
N GLN A 114 6.76 -19.35 17.82
CA GLN A 114 6.87 -20.46 16.87
C GLN A 114 6.52 -20.06 15.42
N TRP A 115 5.82 -18.93 15.26
CA TRP A 115 5.41 -18.41 13.96
C TRP A 115 6.40 -17.40 13.39
N ASP A 116 7.47 -17.02 14.10
CA ASP A 116 8.44 -16.02 13.67
C ASP A 116 9.06 -16.38 12.30
N ASP A 117 9.40 -17.65 12.09
CA ASP A 117 9.94 -18.13 10.82
C ASP A 117 8.91 -18.02 9.68
N GLU A 118 7.63 -18.32 9.97
CA GLU A 118 6.55 -18.14 9.00
C GLU A 118 6.30 -16.66 8.67
N ILE A 119 6.41 -15.78 9.66
CA ILE A 119 6.22 -14.33 9.48
C ILE A 119 7.34 -13.76 8.60
N ARG A 120 8.58 -14.17 8.86
CA ARG A 120 9.74 -13.85 7.99
C ARG A 120 9.53 -14.36 6.57
N ALA A 121 9.11 -15.61 6.41
CA ALA A 121 8.83 -16.20 5.10
C ALA A 121 7.67 -15.50 4.35
N ASN A 122 6.69 -14.96 5.07
CA ASN A 122 5.50 -14.31 4.49
C ASN A 122 5.68 -12.83 4.14
N GLY A 123 6.86 -12.25 4.37
CA GLY A 123 7.17 -10.89 3.95
C GLY A 123 7.67 -9.94 5.04
N SER A 124 8.03 -10.42 6.23
CA SER A 124 8.81 -9.58 7.15
C SER A 124 10.25 -9.53 6.67
N SER A 125 10.60 -8.53 5.86
CA SER A 125 11.99 -8.07 5.82
C SER A 125 12.35 -7.66 7.24
N SER A 126 13.37 -8.28 7.82
CA SER A 126 13.81 -8.12 9.21
C SER A 126 14.44 -6.75 9.48
N GLY A 127 13.76 -5.66 9.13
CA GLY A 127 14.15 -4.31 9.50
C GLY A 127 13.40 -3.92 10.76
N ASP A 128 14.14 -3.56 11.82
CA ASP A 128 13.59 -2.85 12.99
C ASP A 128 12.67 -1.73 12.48
N LEU A 129 11.41 -1.76 12.92
CA LEU A 129 10.43 -0.76 12.54
C LEU A 129 10.62 0.43 13.46
N ASP A 130 11.30 1.48 12.99
CA ASP A 130 11.26 2.79 13.66
C ASP A 130 9.79 3.21 13.83
N GLU A 131 9.41 3.56 15.06
CA GLU A 131 8.04 3.95 15.47
C GLU A 131 7.57 5.29 14.87
N ASP A 132 8.43 6.05 14.16
CA ASP A 132 8.01 7.34 13.63
C ASP A 132 7.05 7.20 12.44
N ASP A 133 5.83 7.70 12.70
CA ASP A 133 4.69 7.79 11.81
C ASP A 133 4.65 9.18 11.18
N GLU A 134 5.13 9.29 9.95
CA GLU A 134 5.25 10.59 9.28
C GLU A 134 4.81 10.54 7.81
N LEU A 135 3.64 9.93 7.54
CA LEU A 135 3.08 9.84 6.18
C LEU A 135 1.57 10.13 6.10
N ASN A 136 1.03 10.97 7.00
CA ASN A 136 -0.36 11.44 6.90
C ASN A 136 -0.43 12.97 6.85
N LEU A 137 -0.31 13.54 5.65
CA LEU A 137 -0.76 14.92 5.39
C LEU A 137 -1.57 15.02 4.12
N GLU A 138 -2.45 16.03 4.09
CA GLU A 138 -3.39 16.30 3.02
C GLU A 138 -2.69 16.81 1.76
N VAL A 139 -3.12 16.32 0.59
CA VAL A 139 -2.58 16.70 -0.71
C VAL A 139 -3.68 17.30 -1.60
N ALA A 140 -3.38 18.45 -2.21
CA ALA A 140 -4.35 19.31 -2.91
C ALA A 140 -4.52 19.03 -4.42
N SER A 141 -3.62 18.28 -5.06
CA SER A 141 -3.57 18.22 -6.54
C SER A 141 -4.25 17.01 -7.17
N ALA A 142 -4.98 17.25 -8.27
CA ALA A 142 -5.67 16.25 -9.09
C ALA A 142 -4.84 15.72 -10.28
N ASP A 143 -3.58 16.13 -10.43
CA ASP A 143 -2.62 15.54 -11.38
C ASP A 143 -1.64 14.62 -10.63
N GLY A 144 -1.37 13.44 -11.21
CA GLY A 144 -0.57 12.40 -10.54
C GLY A 144 0.91 12.79 -10.39
N GLU A 145 1.47 13.45 -11.40
CA GLU A 145 2.87 13.90 -11.37
C GLU A 145 3.03 15.06 -10.39
N ALA A 146 2.12 16.03 -10.44
CA ALA A 146 2.04 17.11 -9.45
C ALA A 146 1.90 16.58 -8.02
N ARG A 147 1.06 15.56 -7.80
CA ARG A 147 0.91 14.92 -6.48
C ARG A 147 2.18 14.23 -6.00
N ARG A 148 2.88 13.50 -6.89
CA ARG A 148 4.16 12.86 -6.55
C ARG A 148 5.22 13.91 -6.19
N ASN A 149 5.32 14.99 -6.96
CA ASN A 149 6.28 16.06 -6.71
C ASN A 149 5.95 16.86 -5.44
N GLN A 150 4.67 17.05 -5.11
CA GLN A 150 4.25 17.65 -3.86
C GLN A 150 4.66 16.79 -2.65
N LEU A 151 4.45 15.46 -2.73
CA LEU A 151 4.89 14.52 -1.70
C LEU A 151 6.42 14.52 -1.55
N LEU A 152 7.15 14.57 -2.67
CA LEU A 152 8.60 14.71 -2.67
C LEU A 152 9.04 15.99 -1.94
N ALA A 153 8.46 17.14 -2.30
CA ALA A 153 8.77 18.43 -1.66
C ALA A 153 8.51 18.38 -0.15
N TYR A 154 7.34 17.90 0.26
CA TYR A 154 7.00 17.73 1.67
C TYR A 154 8.02 16.85 2.42
N LEU A 155 8.36 15.68 1.87
CA LEU A 155 9.32 14.78 2.50
C LEU A 155 10.72 15.38 2.63
N LEU A 156 11.09 16.31 1.74
CA LEU A 156 12.36 17.03 1.78
C LEU A 156 12.33 18.18 2.81
N GLU A 157 11.20 18.86 2.98
CA GLU A 157 11.02 19.88 4.02
C GLU A 157 11.12 19.28 5.41
N VAL A 158 10.46 18.14 5.63
CA VAL A 158 10.46 17.40 6.89
C VAL A 158 11.82 16.75 7.21
N ARG A 159 12.68 16.60 6.20
CA ARG A 159 14.06 16.10 6.40
C ARG A 159 14.97 17.11 7.09
N GLY A 160 14.66 18.41 6.98
CA GLY A 160 15.48 19.51 7.51
C GLY A 160 15.14 19.83 8.95
#